data_AF-A0A259DIL1-F1
#
_entry.id   AF-A0A259DIL1-F1
#
_cell.length_a   1.000
_cell.length_b   1.000
_cell.length_c   1.000
_cell.angle_alpha   90.00
_cell.angle_beta   90.00
_cell.angle_gamma   90.00
#
_symmetry.space_group_name_H-M   'P 1'
#
loop_
_entity.id
_entity.type
_entity.pdbx_description
1 polymer ?
#
loop_
_entity_poly.entity_id
_entity_poly.type
_entity_poly.pdbx_seq_one_letter_code
_entity_poly.pdbx_strand_id
1 'polypeptide(L)'
;MLPHALFFALACFALAFVLNLIRLLTAPTVTDRILTLDTMTVNAIALVVLYGIWAGTGLYLEAAVLLALTGFVGTVAYAKFLLRGSIIE
;
A
#
# COMPACT_ATOMS: atom_id res chain seq x y z
N MET A 1 -20.38 -15.80 -9.60
CA MET A 1 -19.60 -15.95 -8.36
C MET A 1 -18.40 -15.01 -8.30
N LEU A 2 -17.56 -14.95 -9.35
CA LEU A 2 -16.40 -14.04 -9.41
C LEU A 2 -16.72 -12.55 -9.13
N PRO A 3 -17.79 -11.93 -9.67
CA PRO A 3 -18.06 -10.50 -9.41
C PRO A 3 -18.38 -10.22 -7.94
N HIS A 4 -19.09 -11.12 -7.28
CA HIS A 4 -19.46 -10.96 -5.88
C HIS A 4 -18.24 -11.10 -4.96
N ALA A 5 -17.33 -12.02 -5.29
CA ALA A 5 -16.05 -12.15 -4.60
C ALA A 5 -15.17 -10.90 -4.78
N LEU A 6 -15.14 -10.32 -5.99
CA LEU A 6 -14.42 -9.06 -6.25
C LEU A 6 -15.00 -7.88 -5.47
N PHE A 7 -16.32 -7.72 -5.46
CA PHE A 7 -16.98 -6.66 -4.68
C PHE A 7 -16.71 -6.81 -3.18
N PHE A 8 -16.77 -8.03 -2.65
CA PHE A 8 -16.44 -8.31 -1.26
C PHE A 8 -14.98 -7.98 -0.94
N ALA A 9 -14.04 -8.43 -1.78
CA ALA A 9 -12.62 -8.12 -1.60
C ALA A 9 -12.35 -6.60 -1.67
N LEU A 10 -12.93 -5.90 -2.65
CA LEU A 10 -12.83 -4.45 -2.78
C LEU A 10 -13.32 -3.74 -1.53
N ALA A 11 -14.48 -4.14 -0.99
CA ALA A 11 -15.02 -3.57 0.24
C ALA A 11 -14.08 -3.80 1.44
N CYS A 12 -13.54 -5.02 1.59
CA CYS A 12 -12.59 -5.34 2.66
C CYS A 12 -11.30 -4.52 2.56
N PHE A 13 -10.69 -4.43 1.37
CA PHE A 13 -9.46 -3.66 1.19
C PHE A 13 -9.68 -2.14 1.29
N ALA A 14 -10.83 -1.64 0.84
CA ALA A 14 -11.20 -0.24 1.03
C ALA A 14 -11.37 0.10 2.52
N LEU A 15 -12.03 -0.79 3.29
CA LEU A 15 -12.17 -0.62 4.72
C LEU A 15 -10.80 -0.67 5.43
N ALA A 16 -9.96 -1.65 5.07
CA ALA A 16 -8.60 -1.74 5.60
C ALA A 16 -7.75 -0.49 5.28
N PHE A 17 -7.94 0.10 4.10
CA PHE A 17 -7.28 1.35 3.71
C PHE A 17 -7.73 2.53 4.58
N VAL A 18 -9.03 2.65 4.87
CA VAL A 18 -9.56 3.67 5.78
C VAL A 18 -9.04 3.47 7.21
N LEU A 19 -9.00 2.22 7.69
CA LEU A 19 -8.43 1.92 9.02
C LEU A 19 -6.95 2.28 9.11
N ASN A 20 -6.16 2.02 8.06
CA ASN A 20 -4.77 2.44 7.99
C ASN A 20 -4.62 3.96 7.98
N LEU A 21 -5.53 4.67 7.30
CA LEU A 21 -5.53 6.14 7.31
C LEU A 21 -5.77 6.69 8.73
N ILE A 22 -6.73 6.12 9.46
CA ILE A 22 -6.98 6.49 10.86
C ILE A 22 -5.73 6.20 11.70
N ARG A 23 -5.16 5.00 11.56
CA ARG A 23 -3.96 4.60 12.32
C ARG A 23 -2.76 5.50 12.02
N LEU A 24 -2.60 5.94 10.77
CA LEU A 24 -1.51 6.84 10.36
C LEU A 24 -1.60 8.19 11.09
N LEU A 25 -2.81 8.72 11.24
CA LEU A 25 -3.06 9.98 11.94
C LEU A 25 -2.87 9.84 13.46
N THR A 26 -3.25 8.68 14.04
CA THR A 26 -3.15 8.44 15.49
C THR A 26 -1.81 7.85 15.93
N ALA A 27 -0.92 7.49 15.02
CA ALA A 27 0.34 6.80 15.35
C ALA A 27 1.29 7.69 16.17
N PRO A 28 1.77 7.21 17.34
CA PRO A 28 2.56 8.00 18.29
C PRO A 28 4.02 8.16 17.88
N THR A 29 4.61 7.15 17.23
CA THR A 29 6.02 7.19 16.82
C THR A 29 6.16 7.38 15.31
N VAL A 30 7.28 7.96 14.87
CA VAL A 30 7.60 8.12 13.45
C VAL A 30 7.75 6.74 12.77
N THR A 31 8.33 5.77 13.48
CA THR A 31 8.47 4.39 13.01
C THR A 31 7.11 3.73 12.77
N ASP A 32 6.14 3.91 13.68
CA ASP A 32 4.78 3.39 13.51
C ASP A 32 4.08 4.02 12.30
N ARG A 33 4.32 5.31 12.04
CA ARG A 33 3.78 6.00 10.86
C ARG A 33 4.35 5.42 9.56
N ILE A 34 5.65 5.16 9.51
CA ILE A 34 6.30 4.55 8.34
C ILE A 34 5.77 3.14 8.09
N LEU A 35 5.64 2.31 9.15
CA LEU A 35 5.08 0.97 9.02
C LEU A 35 3.61 1.01 8.57
N THR A 36 2.84 1.98 9.06
CA THR A 36 1.44 2.18 8.64
C THR A 36 1.37 2.62 7.18
N LEU A 37 2.27 3.51 6.73
CA LEU A 37 2.40 3.90 5.32
C LEU A 37 2.73 2.70 4.43
N ASP A 38 3.65 1.84 4.84
CA ASP A 38 3.99 0.59 4.11
C ASP A 38 2.78 -0.33 3.98
N THR A 39 2.03 -0.51 5.06
CA THR A 39 0.80 -1.31 5.03
C THR A 39 -0.27 -0.68 4.13
N MET A 40 -0.29 0.65 4.06
CA MET A 40 -1.23 1.41 3.22
C MET A 40 -0.87 1.32 1.73
N THR A 41 0.42 1.29 1.36
CA THR A 41 0.83 1.07 -0.04
C THR A 41 0.46 -0.34 -0.50
N VAL A 42 0.65 -1.36 0.34
CA VAL A 42 0.21 -2.74 0.03
C VAL A 42 -1.30 -2.83 -0.19
N ASN A 43 -2.10 -2.18 0.66
CA ASN A 43 -3.56 -2.12 0.45
C ASN A 43 -3.93 -1.39 -0.84
N ALA A 44 -3.22 -0.32 -1.21
CA ALA A 44 -3.43 0.37 -2.48
C ALA A 44 -3.11 -0.56 -3.68
N ILE A 45 -2.00 -1.29 -3.62
CA ILE A 45 -1.61 -2.26 -4.66
C ILE A 45 -2.70 -3.32 -4.83
N ALA A 46 -3.24 -3.87 -3.73
CA ALA A 46 -4.33 -4.83 -3.78
C ALA A 46 -5.59 -4.25 -4.45
N LEU A 47 -5.96 -3.01 -4.14
CA LEU A 47 -7.09 -2.33 -4.80
C LEU A 47 -6.87 -2.16 -6.31
N VAL A 48 -5.66 -1.77 -6.72
CA VAL A 48 -5.29 -1.63 -8.14
C VAL A 48 -5.38 -2.97 -8.87
N VAL A 49 -4.89 -4.05 -8.26
CA VAL A 49 -4.96 -5.40 -8.84
C VAL A 49 -6.41 -5.87 -8.96
N LEU A 50 -7.21 -5.72 -7.89
CA LEU A 50 -8.63 -6.10 -7.92
C LEU A 50 -9.41 -5.33 -8.98
N TYR A 51 -9.12 -4.04 -9.14
CA TYR A 51 -9.69 -3.23 -10.20
C TYR A 51 -9.24 -3.70 -11.59
N GLY A 52 -7.97 -4.10 -11.75
CA GLY A 52 -7.46 -4.70 -12.99
C GLY A 52 -8.18 -5.98 -13.38
N ILE A 53 -8.47 -6.85 -12.42
CA ILE A 53 -9.26 -8.07 -12.62
C ILE A 53 -10.69 -7.71 -13.06
N TRP A 54 -11.29 -6.69 -12.42
CA TRP A 54 -12.64 -6.23 -12.78
C TRP A 54 -12.70 -5.60 -14.18
N ALA A 55 -11.69 -4.81 -14.56
CA ALA A 55 -11.57 -4.18 -15.87
C ALA A 55 -11.22 -5.18 -17.00
N GLY A 56 -10.73 -6.38 -16.64
CA GLY A 56 -10.33 -7.41 -17.61
C GLY A 56 -9.06 -7.08 -18.38
N THR A 57 -8.23 -6.16 -17.88
CA THR A 57 -6.99 -5.71 -18.56
C THR A 57 -5.77 -5.93 -17.68
N GLY A 58 -4.68 -6.45 -18.26
CA GLY A 58 -3.41 -6.66 -17.56
C GLY A 58 -2.63 -5.38 -17.21
N LEU A 59 -3.00 -4.23 -17.79
CA LEU A 59 -2.29 -2.96 -17.61
C LEU A 59 -2.19 -2.53 -16.14
N TYR A 60 -3.25 -2.75 -15.35
CA TYR A 60 -3.24 -2.42 -13.92
C TYR A 60 -2.28 -3.31 -13.11
N LEU A 61 -1.98 -4.51 -13.60
CA LEU A 61 -1.04 -5.42 -12.95
C LEU A 61 0.40 -4.92 -13.14
N GLU A 62 0.73 -4.37 -14.31
CA GLU A 62 2.01 -3.69 -14.54
C GLU A 62 2.15 -2.46 -13.64
N ALA A 63 1.10 -1.63 -13.54
CA ALA A 63 1.07 -0.48 -12.65
C ALA A 63 1.22 -0.90 -11.16
N ALA A 64 0.58 -1.99 -10.76
CA ALA A 64 0.70 -2.56 -9.42
C ALA A 64 2.13 -3.00 -9.09
N VAL A 65 2.84 -3.63 -10.04
CA VAL A 65 4.25 -4.02 -9.89
C VAL A 65 5.14 -2.78 -9.73
N LEU A 66 4.93 -1.74 -10.56
CA LEU A 66 5.68 -0.48 -10.44
C LEU A 66 5.43 0.20 -9.08
N LEU A 67 4.18 0.22 -8.61
CA LEU A 67 3.83 0.71 -7.27
C LEU A 67 4.47 -0.13 -6.16
N ALA A 68 4.53 -1.45 -6.31
CA ALA A 68 5.17 -2.35 -5.34
C ALA A 68 6.68 -2.08 -5.22
N LEU A 69 7.37 -1.94 -6.34
CA LEU A 69 8.81 -1.67 -6.37
C LEU A 69 9.12 -0.28 -5.77
N THR A 70 8.37 0.74 -6.18
CA THR A 70 8.57 2.11 -5.68
C THR A 70 8.21 2.26 -4.21
N GLY A 71 7.10 1.64 -3.76
CA GLY A 71 6.69 1.62 -2.37
C GLY A 71 7.74 0.98 -1.46
N PHE A 72 8.26 -0.18 -1.85
CA PHE A 72 9.30 -0.89 -1.11
C PHE A 72 10.60 -0.08 -1.00
N VAL A 73 11.06 0.51 -2.11
CA VAL A 73 12.28 1.35 -2.09
C VAL A 73 12.09 2.57 -1.18
N GLY A 74 10.90 3.17 -1.18
CA GLY A 74 10.57 4.27 -0.28
C GLY A 74 10.70 3.89 1.19
N THR A 75 10.18 2.74 1.61
CA THR A 75 10.22 2.33 3.01
C THR A 75 11.62 1.91 3.47
N VAL A 76 12.41 1.29 2.60
CA VAL A 76 13.84 1.06 2.85
C VAL A 76 14.61 2.38 3.02
N ALA A 77 14.36 3.38 2.17
CA ALA A 77 14.99 4.69 2.27
C ALA A 77 14.65 5.40 3.60
N TYR A 78 13.39 5.35 4.02
CA TYR A 78 12.95 5.89 5.31
C TYR A 78 13.58 5.17 6.50
N ALA A 79 13.66 3.83 6.47
CA ALA A 79 14.32 3.06 7.51
C ALA A 79 15.81 3.40 7.64
N LYS A 80 16.49 3.56 6.49
CA LYS A 80 17.91 3.95 6.45
C LYS A 80 18.10 5.38 7.00
N PHE A 81 17.21 6.31 6.64
CA PHE A 81 17.22 7.68 7.17
C PHE A 81 17.11 7.70 8.69
N LEU A 82 16.18 6.92 9.26
CA LEU A 82 15.97 6.84 10.71
C LEU A 82 17.20 6.32 11.48
N LEU A 83 17.91 5.36 10.90
CA LEU A 83 19.08 4.74 11.55
C LEU A 83 20.35 5.60 11.47
N ARG A 84 20.54 6.37 10.39
CA ARG A 84 21.82 7.03 10.10
C ARG A 84 21.76 8.55 10.01
N GLY A 85 20.57 9.17 10.06
CA GLY A 85 20.39 10.62 9.95
C GLY A 85 20.68 11.20 8.56
N SER A 86 21.32 10.45 7.65
CA SER A 86 21.54 10.78 6.25
C SER A 86 21.18 9.61 5.33
N ILE A 87 20.55 9.90 4.19
CA ILE A 87 20.15 8.92 3.17
C ILE A 87 21.33 8.57 2.25
N ILE A 88 22.17 9.57 1.96
CA ILE A 88 23.28 9.52 1.01
C ILE A 88 24.57 9.87 1.77
N GLU A 89 25.57 9.02 1.57
CA GLU A 89 26.95 9.24 2.02
C GLU A 89 27.75 9.82 0.85
#